data_AF-A0A238FJY9-F1
#
_entry.id   AF-A0A238FJY9-F1
#
_cell.length_a   1.000
_cell.length_b   1.000
_cell.length_c   1.000
_cell.angle_alpha   90.00
_cell.angle_beta   90.00
_cell.angle_gamma   90.00
#
_symmetry.space_group_name_H-M   'P 1'
#
loop_
_entity.id
_entity.type
_entity.pdbx_description
1 polymer ?
#
loop_
_entity_poly.entity_id
_entity_poly.type
_entity_poly.pdbx_seq_one_letter_code
_entity_poly.pdbx_strand_id
1 'polypeptide(L)'
;MAFLKRLEVSRPEGHEGGDSWYSNDDLLPVPPSQRLWKNWNYITFWLADSFNLNSFMIASSIVGSGMSWWAAWLTVWVGYSVAAGFLVLNAYAGAKYHIIFPAYIRASFGTLGALWPVFNRAGMACIWWGVQAWIGGECTYALLCAIWPSTRNLSNTPLSSTDVGRWLGFFLFWLISLVPMWWPMHTIRHFFTLKAVVAPLAGLGLFGWCIARAGGAGDALKAPSTIYGSNFGWLFVASTMSCISNMATLITNAVDFASRANTPKAVIVPQLIAMPVCFSMVSLFGILIASSTTVIFGEFVWSPLDILTRFLDEPGASHGTRAAVAFIVIGFIIAQIGTNIAANSLSAGCDLTSLAPRFINIRRGGYVAAIVGLCMCPWKLMESSNLFTSYLSAYSVFLSSICGVMLAHYYIVAGRKLKVDDLYVRYGVYEYYHGFNLRAYAAYIAGIAPNLPATKLASFSSCECSGFIGAVGKPAAPAARHIYELSFFVGCGVSGLVYVLLCKAFPLPEITDDEANTVTVGREAAELGLGGMRDGSYSEKDDSKSEEYGTVNVAQVV
;
A
#
# COMPACT_ATOMS: atom_id res chain seq x y z
N MET A 1 -26.82 8.29 -24.75
CA MET A 1 -26.19 9.40 -23.99
C MET A 1 -26.81 9.66 -22.61
N ALA A 2 -28.14 9.56 -22.41
CA ALA A 2 -28.78 9.83 -21.11
C ALA A 2 -28.36 8.89 -19.96
N PHE A 3 -28.12 7.60 -20.26
CA PHE A 3 -27.62 6.63 -19.27
C PHE A 3 -26.18 6.95 -18.80
N LEU A 4 -25.30 7.35 -19.72
CA LEU A 4 -23.94 7.76 -19.40
C LEU A 4 -23.92 9.02 -18.52
N LYS A 5 -24.78 10.01 -18.79
CA LYS A 5 -24.92 11.20 -17.92
C LYS A 5 -25.37 10.85 -16.50
N ARG A 6 -26.22 9.83 -16.31
CA ARG A 6 -26.64 9.36 -14.97
C ARG A 6 -25.52 8.67 -14.19
N LEU A 7 -24.48 8.19 -14.87
CA LEU A 7 -23.32 7.57 -14.24
C LEU A 7 -22.21 8.59 -13.94
N GLU A 8 -22.36 9.85 -14.34
CA GLU A 8 -21.35 10.88 -14.06
C GLU A 8 -21.31 11.24 -12.58
N VAL A 9 -20.10 11.50 -12.08
CA VAL A 9 -19.89 12.00 -10.71
C VAL A 9 -20.13 13.52 -10.68
N SER A 10 -20.46 14.07 -9.51
CA SER A 10 -20.54 15.52 -9.30
C SER A 10 -19.25 16.20 -9.75
N ARG A 11 -19.40 17.35 -10.40
CA ARG A 11 -18.28 18.14 -10.91
C ARG A 11 -18.11 19.38 -10.04
N PRO A 12 -16.87 19.85 -9.83
CA PRO A 12 -16.65 21.14 -9.19
C PRO A 12 -17.20 22.26 -10.08
N GLU A 13 -17.81 23.28 -9.46
CA GLU A 13 -18.24 24.51 -10.15
C GLU A 13 -17.03 25.18 -10.83
N GLY A 14 -17.18 25.61 -12.09
CA GLY A 14 -16.10 26.25 -12.87
C GLY A 14 -15.29 25.32 -13.79
N HIS A 15 -15.47 24.00 -13.72
CA HIS A 15 -14.81 23.01 -14.62
C HIS A 15 -15.80 22.35 -15.59
N GLU A 16 -16.77 23.10 -16.10
CA GLU A 16 -17.89 22.55 -16.89
C GLU A 16 -17.55 22.29 -18.36
N GLY A 17 -16.47 22.86 -18.90
CA GLY A 17 -16.00 22.70 -20.29
C GLY A 17 -14.59 22.13 -20.39
N GLY A 18 -14.37 21.15 -21.28
CA GLY A 18 -13.04 20.66 -21.72
C GLY A 18 -12.20 19.86 -20.71
N ASP A 19 -12.09 20.33 -19.47
CA ASP A 19 -11.14 19.84 -18.45
C ASP A 19 -11.65 18.68 -17.59
N SER A 20 -12.79 18.09 -17.96
CA SER A 20 -13.43 16.96 -17.25
C SER A 20 -12.54 15.71 -17.07
N TRP A 21 -11.39 15.65 -17.75
CA TRP A 21 -10.41 14.58 -17.63
C TRP A 21 -9.39 14.80 -16.49
N TYR A 22 -9.31 16.01 -15.92
CA TYR A 22 -8.25 16.38 -14.97
C TYR A 22 -8.73 16.69 -13.55
N SER A 23 -10.03 16.95 -13.35
CA SER A 23 -10.59 17.33 -12.07
C SER A 23 -11.90 16.60 -11.74
N ASN A 24 -12.00 16.19 -10.48
CA ASN A 24 -13.19 15.70 -9.77
C ASN A 24 -13.07 16.28 -8.35
N ASP A 25 -14.18 16.50 -7.66
CA ASP A 25 -14.24 16.93 -6.26
C ASP A 25 -13.28 16.11 -5.36
N ASP A 26 -13.19 14.80 -5.59
CA ASP A 26 -12.33 13.87 -4.85
C ASP A 26 -10.82 13.98 -5.21
N LEU A 27 -10.48 14.65 -6.31
CA LEU A 27 -9.12 14.80 -6.82
C LEU A 27 -8.49 16.17 -6.47
N LEU A 28 -9.32 17.17 -6.19
CA LEU A 28 -8.88 18.52 -5.82
C LEU A 28 -8.15 18.55 -4.46
N PRO A 29 -7.37 19.62 -4.18
CA PRO A 29 -6.74 19.78 -2.87
C PRO A 29 -7.77 19.72 -1.73
N VAL A 30 -7.41 19.03 -0.65
CA VAL A 30 -8.29 18.83 0.50
C VAL A 30 -8.57 20.18 1.17
N PRO A 31 -9.85 20.57 1.37
CA PRO A 31 -10.19 21.87 1.97
C PRO A 31 -9.85 21.91 3.46
N PRO A 32 -9.58 23.10 4.05
CA PRO A 32 -9.20 23.24 5.45
C PRO A 32 -10.15 22.56 6.45
N SER A 33 -11.47 22.57 6.17
CA SER A 33 -12.49 21.92 7.00
C SER A 33 -12.31 20.39 7.13
N GLN A 34 -11.58 19.76 6.20
CA GLN A 34 -11.31 18.33 6.19
C GLN A 34 -9.87 17.97 6.62
N ARG A 35 -9.01 18.97 6.90
CA ARG A 35 -7.62 18.81 7.37
C ARG A 35 -7.54 18.52 8.87
N LEU A 36 -8.20 17.46 9.31
CA LEU A 36 -8.47 17.19 10.72
C LEU A 36 -7.42 16.28 11.39
N TRP A 37 -6.47 15.70 10.62
CA TRP A 37 -5.54 14.71 11.16
C TRP A 37 -4.38 15.37 11.90
N LYS A 38 -4.29 15.11 13.20
CA LYS A 38 -3.19 15.54 14.09
C LYS A 38 -2.20 14.39 14.32
N ASN A 39 -1.12 14.66 15.04
CA ASN A 39 -0.06 13.69 15.37
C ASN A 39 -0.63 12.36 15.91
N TRP A 40 -1.61 12.42 16.82
CA TRP A 40 -2.22 11.23 17.43
C TRP A 40 -2.94 10.34 16.42
N ASN A 41 -3.57 10.92 15.39
CA ASN A 41 -4.26 10.15 14.36
C ASN A 41 -3.30 9.27 13.56
N TYR A 42 -2.07 9.74 13.32
CA TYR A 42 -1.04 8.93 12.65
C TYR A 42 -0.54 7.80 13.55
N ILE A 43 -0.39 8.03 14.87
CA ILE A 43 0.01 6.98 15.82
C ILE A 43 -1.07 5.90 15.90
N THR A 44 -2.33 6.29 16.08
CA THR A 44 -3.43 5.33 16.16
C THR A 44 -3.69 4.62 14.83
N PHE A 45 -3.46 5.30 13.71
CA PHE A 45 -3.47 4.68 12.39
C PHE A 45 -2.44 3.55 12.30
N TRP A 46 -1.18 3.81 12.65
CA TRP A 46 -0.13 2.78 12.58
C TRP A 46 -0.32 1.65 13.60
N LEU A 47 -0.84 1.97 14.79
CA LEU A 47 -1.24 0.94 15.74
C LEU A 47 -2.33 0.05 15.14
N ALA A 48 -3.40 0.64 14.60
CA ALA A 48 -4.48 -0.11 13.99
C ALA A 48 -4.02 -0.89 12.75
N ASP A 49 -3.17 -0.30 11.90
CA ASP A 49 -2.68 -0.91 10.68
C ASP A 49 -1.76 -2.09 10.98
N SER A 50 -0.82 -1.93 11.92
CA SER A 50 0.16 -2.98 12.28
C SER A 50 -0.48 -4.29 12.74
N PHE A 51 -1.61 -4.23 13.44
CA PHE A 51 -2.39 -5.41 13.84
C PHE A 51 -3.20 -5.95 12.66
N ASN A 52 -2.49 -6.53 11.69
CA ASN A 52 -3.02 -7.26 10.56
C ASN A 52 -2.33 -8.62 10.45
N LEU A 53 -3.03 -9.64 9.95
CA LEU A 53 -2.49 -11.01 9.89
C LEU A 53 -1.30 -11.16 8.93
N ASN A 54 -1.24 -10.33 7.89
CA ASN A 54 -0.12 -10.33 6.95
C ASN A 54 1.22 -10.04 7.67
N SER A 55 1.24 -9.09 8.62
CA SER A 55 2.47 -8.75 9.36
C SER A 55 2.97 -9.91 10.23
N PHE A 56 2.05 -10.69 10.80
CA PHE A 56 2.39 -11.93 11.52
C PHE A 56 3.03 -12.92 10.55
N MET A 57 2.40 -13.14 9.39
CA MET A 57 2.85 -14.09 8.39
C MET A 57 4.22 -13.75 7.81
N ILE A 58 4.50 -12.46 7.54
CA ILE A 58 5.82 -12.00 7.10
C ILE A 58 6.87 -12.34 8.16
N ALA A 59 6.64 -11.93 9.41
CA ALA A 59 7.59 -12.15 10.49
C ALA A 59 7.85 -13.64 10.76
N SER A 60 6.79 -14.46 10.75
CA SER A 60 6.87 -15.91 10.87
C SER A 60 7.61 -16.55 9.70
N SER A 61 7.43 -16.07 8.47
CA SER A 61 8.13 -16.61 7.30
C SER A 61 9.65 -16.43 7.35
N ILE A 62 10.12 -15.35 7.98
CA ILE A 62 11.56 -15.08 8.16
C ILE A 62 12.19 -16.12 9.09
N VAL A 63 11.51 -16.46 10.19
CA VAL A 63 11.95 -17.52 11.11
C VAL A 63 11.89 -18.89 10.43
N GLY A 64 10.81 -19.16 9.69
CA GLY A 64 10.67 -20.39 8.90
C GLY A 64 11.76 -20.57 7.84
N SER A 65 12.39 -19.49 7.41
CA SER A 65 13.54 -19.52 6.49
C SER A 65 14.86 -19.90 7.17
N GLY A 66 14.87 -20.18 8.49
CA GLY A 66 16.04 -20.64 9.23
C GLY A 66 16.72 -19.60 10.11
N MET A 67 16.16 -18.40 10.24
CA MET A 67 16.70 -17.33 11.08
C MET A 67 16.25 -17.48 12.54
N SER A 68 17.15 -17.21 13.49
CA SER A 68 16.77 -17.15 14.92
C SER A 68 15.82 -15.97 15.19
N TRP A 69 14.95 -16.12 16.19
CA TRP A 69 13.89 -15.14 16.51
C TRP A 69 14.40 -13.69 16.65
N TRP A 70 15.55 -13.47 17.30
CA TRP A 70 16.07 -12.13 17.55
C TRP A 70 16.61 -11.48 16.28
N ALA A 71 17.23 -12.27 15.40
CA ALA A 71 17.74 -11.81 14.12
C ALA A 71 16.58 -11.48 13.19
N ALA A 72 15.54 -12.33 13.18
CA ALA A 72 14.30 -12.06 12.45
C ALA A 72 13.66 -10.75 12.94
N TRP A 73 13.55 -10.57 14.26
CA TRP A 73 13.01 -9.34 14.84
C TRP A 73 13.86 -8.10 14.51
N LEU A 74 15.19 -8.24 14.45
CA LEU A 74 16.07 -7.16 14.02
C LEU A 74 15.85 -6.77 12.55
N THR A 75 15.67 -7.76 11.65
CA THR A 75 15.36 -7.46 10.23
C THR A 75 14.07 -6.68 10.06
N VAL A 76 13.07 -6.96 10.91
CA VAL A 76 11.78 -6.27 10.96
C VAL A 76 11.96 -4.81 11.40
N TRP A 77 12.69 -4.57 12.49
CA TRP A 77 13.02 -3.22 12.95
C TRP A 77 13.69 -2.41 11.84
N VAL A 78 14.76 -2.95 11.25
CA VAL A 78 15.50 -2.27 10.18
C VAL A 78 14.60 -2.01 8.97
N GLY A 79 13.83 -3.01 8.53
CA GLY A 79 12.97 -2.90 7.36
C GLY A 79 11.89 -1.84 7.51
N TYR A 80 11.14 -1.88 8.62
CA TYR A 80 10.07 -0.90 8.84
C TYR A 80 10.60 0.49 9.20
N SER A 81 11.77 0.61 9.85
CA SER A 81 12.44 1.92 10.04
C SER A 81 12.84 2.57 8.72
N VAL A 82 13.40 1.81 7.79
CA VAL A 82 13.73 2.35 6.46
C VAL A 82 12.46 2.67 5.67
N ALA A 83 11.46 1.79 5.70
CA ALA A 83 10.16 2.06 5.08
C ALA A 83 9.51 3.36 5.59
N ALA A 84 9.56 3.59 6.92
CA ALA A 84 9.05 4.82 7.53
C ALA A 84 9.77 6.07 7.03
N GLY A 85 11.09 5.99 6.80
CA GLY A 85 11.86 7.08 6.20
C GLY A 85 11.35 7.47 4.82
N PHE A 86 11.24 6.50 3.90
CA PHE A 86 10.69 6.75 2.55
C PHE A 86 9.24 7.23 2.58
N LEU A 87 8.43 6.65 3.47
CA LEU A 87 7.03 7.01 3.64
C LEU A 87 6.88 8.47 4.06
N VAL A 88 7.67 8.95 5.02
CA VAL A 88 7.62 10.33 5.49
C VAL A 88 8.13 11.32 4.44
N LEU A 89 9.18 10.95 3.70
CA LEU A 89 9.68 11.77 2.60
C LEU A 89 8.60 11.99 1.53
N ASN A 90 7.81 10.97 1.19
CA ASN A 90 6.68 11.11 0.28
C ASN A 90 5.51 11.87 0.92
N ALA A 91 5.13 11.53 2.15
CA ALA A 91 4.01 12.14 2.86
C ALA A 91 4.12 13.67 2.96
N TYR A 92 5.34 14.20 3.07
CA TYR A 92 5.56 15.63 3.31
C TYR A 92 4.93 16.53 2.24
N ALA A 93 5.02 16.18 0.95
CA ALA A 93 4.42 16.97 -0.12
C ALA A 93 2.88 16.98 -0.01
N GLY A 94 2.28 15.82 0.28
CA GLY A 94 0.84 15.71 0.52
C GLY A 94 0.39 16.57 1.71
N ALA A 95 1.16 16.61 2.80
CA ALA A 95 0.83 17.44 3.96
C ALA A 95 1.04 18.94 3.76
N LYS A 96 1.96 19.35 2.87
CA LYS A 96 2.23 20.76 2.57
C LYS A 96 1.22 21.36 1.60
N TYR A 97 0.86 20.61 0.55
CA TYR A 97 -0.03 21.09 -0.52
C TYR A 97 -1.45 20.55 -0.43
N HIS A 98 -1.72 19.63 0.49
CA HIS A 98 -3.01 18.98 0.68
C HIS A 98 -3.53 18.25 -0.56
N ILE A 99 -2.62 17.70 -1.37
CA ILE A 99 -2.92 16.96 -2.60
C ILE A 99 -2.72 15.46 -2.42
N ILE A 100 -3.45 14.67 -3.23
CA ILE A 100 -3.37 13.20 -3.25
C ILE A 100 -2.36 12.69 -4.29
N PHE A 101 -2.01 11.40 -4.23
CA PHE A 101 -0.98 10.77 -5.06
C PHE A 101 -1.16 11.01 -6.56
N PRO A 102 -2.36 10.85 -7.14
CA PRO A 102 -2.53 11.04 -8.57
C PRO A 102 -2.30 12.47 -9.06
N ALA A 103 -2.54 13.47 -8.21
CA ALA A 103 -2.21 14.86 -8.54
C ALA A 103 -0.71 15.10 -8.37
N TYR A 104 -0.13 14.62 -7.28
CA TYR A 104 1.30 14.79 -6.99
C TYR A 104 2.20 14.17 -8.07
N ILE A 105 1.86 12.99 -8.58
CA ILE A 105 2.70 12.29 -9.57
C ILE A 105 2.71 12.97 -10.94
N ARG A 106 1.73 13.83 -11.26
CA ARG A 106 1.72 14.67 -12.47
C ARG A 106 2.92 15.62 -12.52
N ALA A 107 3.40 16.09 -11.37
CA ALA A 107 4.57 16.95 -11.29
C ALA A 107 5.82 16.28 -11.89
N SER A 108 5.96 14.96 -11.75
CA SER A 108 7.17 14.25 -12.20
C SER A 108 7.00 13.55 -13.55
N PHE A 109 5.87 12.88 -13.79
CA PHE A 109 5.62 12.08 -15.00
C PHE A 109 4.85 12.84 -16.10
N GLY A 110 4.29 14.01 -15.77
CA GLY A 110 3.45 14.81 -16.67
C GLY A 110 1.96 14.56 -16.49
N THR A 111 1.14 15.46 -17.03
CA THR A 111 -0.33 15.46 -16.88
C THR A 111 -0.99 14.17 -17.40
N LEU A 112 -0.54 13.64 -18.54
CA LEU A 112 -1.00 12.36 -19.10
C LEU A 112 -0.08 11.20 -18.70
N GLY A 113 1.22 11.45 -18.63
CA GLY A 113 2.21 10.44 -18.26
C GLY A 113 2.01 9.89 -16.84
N ALA A 114 1.38 10.65 -15.94
CA ALA A 114 0.96 10.21 -14.61
C ALA A 114 0.00 9.01 -14.61
N LEU A 115 -0.77 8.79 -15.67
CA LEU A 115 -1.75 7.70 -15.73
C LEU A 115 -1.10 6.32 -15.57
N TRP A 116 0.14 6.14 -16.05
CA TRP A 116 0.86 4.88 -15.90
C TRP A 116 1.26 4.56 -14.45
N PRO A 117 1.96 5.45 -13.72
CA PRO A 117 2.21 5.24 -12.29
C PRO A 117 0.93 5.01 -11.48
N VAL A 118 -0.12 5.78 -11.75
CA VAL A 118 -1.42 5.63 -11.09
C VAL A 118 -2.03 4.27 -11.39
N PHE A 119 -2.02 3.81 -12.63
CA PHE A 119 -2.53 2.49 -13.00
C PHE A 119 -1.77 1.36 -12.31
N ASN A 120 -0.43 1.42 -12.30
CA ASN A 120 0.40 0.42 -11.64
C ASN A 120 0.06 0.33 -10.14
N ARG A 121 -0.10 1.49 -9.50
CA ARG A 121 -0.45 1.62 -8.09
C ARG A 121 -1.88 1.15 -7.77
N ALA A 122 -2.86 1.51 -8.60
CA ALA A 122 -4.25 1.06 -8.49
C ALA A 122 -4.35 -0.47 -8.64
N GLY A 123 -3.64 -1.05 -9.60
CA GLY A 123 -3.54 -2.48 -9.79
C GLY A 123 -3.02 -3.18 -8.52
N MET A 124 -1.98 -2.62 -7.91
CA MET A 124 -1.44 -3.15 -6.64
C MET A 124 -2.41 -3.05 -5.47
N ALA A 125 -3.14 -1.94 -5.36
CA ALA A 125 -4.20 -1.81 -4.35
C ALA A 125 -5.29 -2.88 -4.55
N CYS A 126 -5.66 -3.18 -5.80
CA CYS A 126 -6.62 -4.26 -6.11
C CYS A 126 -6.07 -5.64 -5.74
N ILE A 127 -4.77 -5.90 -5.96
CA ILE A 127 -4.16 -7.19 -5.61
C ILE A 127 -4.11 -7.39 -4.12
N TRP A 128 -3.64 -6.37 -3.40
CA TRP A 128 -3.67 -6.40 -1.95
C TRP A 128 -5.08 -6.53 -1.40
N TRP A 129 -6.07 -5.95 -2.08
CA TRP A 129 -7.46 -6.13 -1.71
C TRP A 129 -7.87 -7.60 -1.74
N GLY A 130 -7.55 -8.32 -2.82
CA GLY A 130 -7.80 -9.75 -2.97
C GLY A 130 -7.06 -10.60 -1.92
N VAL A 131 -5.77 -10.33 -1.70
CA VAL A 131 -4.95 -11.04 -0.71
C VAL A 131 -5.50 -10.87 0.70
N GLN A 132 -5.85 -9.64 1.10
CA GLN A 132 -6.45 -9.37 2.41
C GLN A 132 -7.83 -10.02 2.54
N ALA A 133 -8.61 -10.06 1.46
CA ALA A 133 -9.90 -10.75 1.43
C ALA A 133 -9.75 -12.27 1.56
N TRP A 134 -8.71 -12.88 0.96
CA TRP A 134 -8.41 -14.31 1.14
C TRP A 134 -8.07 -14.64 2.60
N ILE A 135 -7.19 -13.84 3.22
CA ILE A 135 -6.81 -14.03 4.63
C ILE A 135 -8.03 -13.86 5.56
N GLY A 136 -8.87 -12.87 5.31
CA GLY A 136 -10.15 -12.72 6.03
C GLY A 136 -11.14 -13.86 5.74
N GLY A 137 -11.09 -14.43 4.55
CA GLY A 137 -11.83 -15.61 4.14
C GLY A 137 -11.45 -16.86 4.93
N GLU A 138 -10.16 -17.09 5.11
CA GLU A 138 -9.63 -18.18 5.96
C GLU A 138 -10.05 -17.98 7.43
N CYS A 139 -10.09 -16.75 7.94
CA CYS A 139 -10.65 -16.46 9.27
C CYS A 139 -12.13 -16.83 9.35
N THR A 140 -12.90 -16.49 8.30
CA THR A 140 -14.33 -16.80 8.21
C THR A 140 -14.56 -18.31 8.11
N TYR A 141 -13.72 -19.03 7.36
CA TYR A 141 -13.75 -20.49 7.32
C TYR A 141 -13.46 -21.11 8.69
N ALA A 142 -12.44 -20.62 9.40
CA ALA A 142 -12.14 -21.07 10.76
C ALA A 142 -13.30 -20.78 11.74
N LEU A 143 -13.99 -19.65 11.59
CA LEU A 143 -15.20 -19.34 12.35
C LEU A 143 -16.33 -20.34 12.07
N LEU A 144 -16.57 -20.65 10.79
CA LEU A 144 -17.57 -21.65 10.39
C LEU A 144 -17.23 -23.02 10.96
N CYS A 145 -15.96 -23.44 10.92
CA CYS A 145 -15.51 -24.72 11.50
C CYS A 145 -15.63 -24.76 13.03
N ALA A 146 -15.51 -23.61 13.69
CA ALA A 146 -15.70 -23.46 15.13
C ALA A 146 -17.19 -23.55 15.52
N ILE A 147 -18.09 -22.91 14.77
CA ILE A 147 -19.55 -22.92 15.05
C ILE A 147 -20.19 -24.23 14.58
N TRP A 148 -19.91 -24.62 13.33
CA TRP A 148 -20.44 -25.80 12.66
C TRP A 148 -19.28 -26.71 12.20
N PRO A 149 -18.92 -27.72 13.00
CA PRO A 149 -17.82 -28.63 12.66
C PRO A 149 -18.00 -29.37 11.33
N SER A 150 -19.25 -29.55 10.89
CA SER A 150 -19.61 -30.16 9.60
C SER A 150 -19.08 -29.40 8.38
N THR A 151 -18.71 -28.13 8.52
CA THR A 151 -18.12 -27.33 7.43
C THR A 151 -16.82 -27.94 6.92
N ARG A 152 -16.10 -28.70 7.76
CA ARG A 152 -14.89 -29.45 7.37
C ARG A 152 -15.15 -30.59 6.39
N ASN A 153 -16.38 -31.09 6.36
CA ASN A 153 -16.75 -32.28 5.57
C ASN A 153 -17.34 -31.89 4.20
N LEU A 154 -17.28 -30.60 3.82
CA LEU A 154 -17.74 -30.16 2.50
C LEU A 154 -16.82 -30.79 1.45
N SER A 155 -17.38 -31.58 0.53
CA SER A 155 -16.57 -32.35 -0.41
C SER A 155 -15.82 -31.44 -1.37
N ASN A 156 -14.52 -31.68 -1.53
CA ASN A 156 -13.71 -31.01 -2.54
C ASN A 156 -14.23 -31.32 -3.94
N THR A 157 -14.42 -30.29 -4.76
CA THR A 157 -14.71 -30.48 -6.19
C THR A 157 -13.39 -30.75 -6.93
N PRO A 158 -13.37 -31.66 -7.93
CA PRO A 158 -12.15 -32.02 -8.66
C PRO A 158 -11.54 -30.90 -9.52
N LEU A 159 -12.19 -29.73 -9.62
CA LEU A 159 -11.74 -28.58 -10.42
C LEU A 159 -10.85 -27.57 -9.66
N SER A 160 -10.66 -27.73 -8.35
CA SER A 160 -10.02 -26.72 -7.49
C SER A 160 -8.90 -27.34 -6.66
N SER A 161 -7.73 -26.71 -6.64
CA SER A 161 -6.62 -27.04 -5.73
C SER A 161 -6.89 -26.61 -4.28
N THR A 162 -8.05 -25.99 -4.01
CA THR A 162 -8.43 -25.41 -2.72
C THR A 162 -9.80 -25.91 -2.26
N ASP A 163 -9.94 -26.11 -0.94
CA ASP A 163 -11.14 -26.63 -0.27
C ASP A 163 -12.39 -25.76 -0.51
N VAL A 164 -13.53 -26.39 -0.81
CA VAL A 164 -14.82 -25.72 -1.00
C VAL A 164 -15.24 -24.92 0.25
N GLY A 165 -14.91 -25.41 1.44
CA GLY A 165 -15.15 -24.69 2.69
C GLY A 165 -14.38 -23.37 2.78
N ARG A 166 -13.13 -23.34 2.31
CA ARG A 166 -12.30 -22.13 2.27
C ARG A 166 -12.84 -21.11 1.26
N TRP A 167 -13.28 -21.58 0.10
CA TRP A 167 -13.98 -20.74 -0.89
C TRP A 167 -15.26 -20.11 -0.33
N LEU A 168 -16.04 -20.88 0.42
CA LEU A 168 -17.23 -20.35 1.11
C LEU A 168 -16.84 -19.26 2.10
N GLY A 169 -15.82 -19.49 2.95
CA GLY A 169 -15.31 -18.50 3.89
C GLY A 169 -14.87 -17.21 3.19
N PHE A 170 -14.11 -17.35 2.10
CA PHE A 170 -13.68 -16.23 1.25
C PHE A 170 -14.85 -15.46 0.64
N PHE A 171 -15.82 -16.13 0.03
CA PHE A 171 -16.98 -15.46 -0.58
C PHE A 171 -17.85 -14.73 0.45
N LEU A 172 -18.03 -15.33 1.64
CA LEU A 172 -18.75 -14.68 2.73
C LEU A 172 -18.00 -13.46 3.26
N PHE A 173 -16.69 -13.56 3.47
CA PHE A 173 -15.87 -12.41 3.88
C PHE A 173 -15.92 -11.29 2.84
N TRP A 174 -15.81 -11.65 1.56
CA TRP A 174 -15.92 -10.72 0.43
C TRP A 174 -17.23 -9.95 0.50
N LEU A 175 -18.36 -10.66 0.62
CA LEU A 175 -19.70 -10.06 0.69
C LEU A 175 -19.86 -9.16 1.93
N ILE A 176 -19.42 -9.61 3.10
CA ILE A 176 -19.48 -8.84 4.35
C ILE A 176 -18.66 -7.55 4.24
N SER A 177 -17.49 -7.62 3.59
CA SER A 177 -16.58 -6.47 3.42
C SER A 177 -17.19 -5.37 2.55
N LEU A 178 -18.13 -5.68 1.65
CA LEU A 178 -18.77 -4.70 0.77
C LEU A 178 -19.69 -3.71 1.53
N VAL A 179 -20.23 -4.10 2.68
CA VAL A 179 -21.15 -3.29 3.48
C VAL A 179 -20.45 -2.05 4.07
N PRO A 180 -19.38 -2.20 4.89
CA PRO A 180 -18.69 -1.05 5.46
C PRO A 180 -17.99 -0.17 4.41
N MET A 181 -17.70 -0.69 3.22
CA MET A 181 -17.16 0.09 2.09
C MET A 181 -18.14 1.12 1.53
N TRP A 182 -19.45 0.94 1.74
CA TRP A 182 -20.45 1.90 1.29
C TRP A 182 -20.41 3.19 2.12
N TRP A 183 -20.00 3.09 3.40
CA TRP A 183 -20.02 4.21 4.31
C TRP A 183 -18.96 5.26 3.95
N PRO A 184 -19.31 6.56 4.03
CA PRO A 184 -18.35 7.63 3.84
C PRO A 184 -17.16 7.52 4.81
N MET A 185 -15.99 7.97 4.37
CA MET A 185 -14.78 7.91 5.20
C MET A 185 -14.85 8.66 6.54
N HIS A 186 -15.73 9.66 6.67
CA HIS A 186 -15.85 10.37 7.95
C HIS A 186 -16.60 9.54 9.01
N THR A 187 -17.47 8.59 8.61
CA THR A 187 -18.18 7.71 9.56
C THR A 187 -17.40 6.43 9.87
N ILE A 188 -16.59 5.93 8.93
CA ILE A 188 -15.79 4.70 9.14
C ILE A 188 -14.72 4.85 10.23
N ARG A 189 -14.41 6.08 10.67
CA ARG A 189 -13.52 6.34 11.81
C ARG A 189 -13.89 5.53 13.07
N HIS A 190 -15.19 5.33 13.31
CA HIS A 190 -15.67 4.57 14.47
C HIS A 190 -15.35 3.07 14.34
N PHE A 191 -15.37 2.55 13.11
CA PHE A 191 -14.95 1.19 12.80
C PHE A 191 -13.45 1.01 13.04
N PHE A 192 -12.63 2.02 12.69
CA PHE A 192 -11.20 2.00 13.00
C PHE A 192 -10.92 2.04 14.51
N THR A 193 -11.70 2.80 15.29
CA THR A 193 -11.60 2.79 16.75
C THR A 193 -11.93 1.41 17.32
N LEU A 194 -12.99 0.75 16.83
CA LEU A 194 -13.34 -0.62 17.23
C LEU A 194 -12.20 -1.59 16.90
N LYS A 195 -11.67 -1.53 15.68
CA LYS A 195 -10.53 -2.34 15.24
C LYS A 195 -9.32 -2.16 16.16
N ALA A 196 -8.99 -0.92 16.53
CA ALA A 196 -7.83 -0.62 17.36
C ALA A 196 -7.88 -1.25 18.76
N VAL A 197 -9.06 -1.65 19.24
CA VAL A 197 -9.24 -2.39 20.50
C VAL A 197 -9.32 -3.89 20.25
N VAL A 198 -10.15 -4.32 19.31
CA VAL A 198 -10.45 -5.74 19.09
C VAL A 198 -9.27 -6.50 18.49
N ALA A 199 -8.55 -5.92 17.54
CA ALA A 199 -7.47 -6.60 16.85
C ALA A 199 -6.28 -6.92 17.79
N PRO A 200 -5.81 -5.99 18.66
CA PRO A 200 -4.82 -6.33 19.67
C PRO A 200 -5.27 -7.41 20.65
N LEU A 201 -6.53 -7.38 21.11
CA LEU A 201 -7.05 -8.39 22.02
C LEU A 201 -7.06 -9.79 21.38
N ALA A 202 -7.44 -9.91 20.11
CA ALA A 202 -7.39 -11.17 19.38
C ALA A 202 -5.95 -11.68 19.19
N GLY A 203 -5.04 -10.79 18.78
CA GLY A 203 -3.62 -11.13 18.61
C GLY A 203 -2.94 -11.54 19.91
N LEU A 204 -3.16 -10.80 20.99
CA LEU A 204 -2.65 -11.11 22.33
C LEU A 204 -3.29 -12.38 22.90
N GLY A 205 -4.57 -12.62 22.62
CA GLY A 205 -5.26 -13.86 23.00
C GLY A 205 -4.64 -15.08 22.34
N LEU A 206 -4.39 -15.03 21.02
CA LEU A 206 -3.69 -16.10 20.31
C LEU A 206 -2.26 -16.29 20.83
N PHE A 207 -1.52 -15.20 21.04
CA PHE A 207 -0.17 -15.22 21.60
C PHE A 207 -0.14 -15.91 22.97
N GLY A 208 -0.98 -15.46 23.90
CA GLY A 208 -1.06 -16.02 25.25
C GLY A 208 -1.43 -17.51 25.23
N TRP A 209 -2.36 -17.91 24.36
CA TRP A 209 -2.76 -19.30 24.23
C TRP A 209 -1.63 -20.20 23.71
N CYS A 210 -0.93 -19.77 22.65
CA CYS A 210 0.17 -20.54 22.07
C CYS A 210 1.35 -20.68 23.06
N ILE A 211 1.74 -19.58 23.73
CA ILE A 211 2.81 -19.60 24.73
C ILE A 211 2.45 -20.50 25.92
N ALA A 212 1.21 -20.45 26.40
CA ALA A 212 0.77 -21.32 27.49
C ALA A 212 0.83 -22.81 27.10
N ARG A 213 0.41 -23.16 25.88
CA ARG A 213 0.47 -24.55 25.39
C ARG A 213 1.88 -25.06 25.15
N ALA A 214 2.80 -24.19 24.74
CA ALA A 214 4.20 -24.53 24.57
C ALA A 214 4.99 -24.65 25.89
N GLY A 215 4.35 -24.45 27.05
CA GLY A 215 5.03 -24.47 28.35
C GLY A 215 5.87 -23.22 28.64
N GLY A 216 5.63 -22.14 27.90
CA GLY A 216 6.36 -20.87 27.99
C GLY A 216 7.09 -20.48 26.71
N ALA A 217 7.67 -19.28 26.69
CA ALA A 217 8.44 -18.79 25.54
C ALA A 217 9.86 -19.37 25.47
N GLY A 218 10.32 -20.08 26.50
CA GLY A 218 11.72 -20.45 26.70
C GLY A 218 12.34 -21.22 25.54
N ASP A 219 11.65 -22.22 25.00
CA ASP A 219 12.23 -23.08 23.94
C ASP A 219 12.16 -22.41 22.56
N ALA A 220 11.11 -21.62 22.31
CA ALA A 220 11.03 -20.74 21.15
C ALA A 220 12.17 -19.71 21.10
N LEU A 221 12.58 -19.19 22.27
CA LEU A 221 13.65 -18.19 22.38
C LEU A 221 15.08 -18.80 22.33
N LYS A 222 15.22 -20.12 22.50
CA LYS A 222 16.53 -20.82 22.48
C LYS A 222 16.90 -21.40 21.13
N ALA A 223 15.97 -21.46 20.18
CA ALA A 223 16.23 -22.03 18.86
C ALA A 223 17.35 -21.26 18.12
N PRO A 224 18.49 -21.91 17.81
CA PRO A 224 19.56 -21.28 17.06
C PRO A 224 19.16 -21.11 15.59
N SER A 225 19.82 -20.17 14.88
CA SER A 225 19.66 -20.09 13.43
C SER A 225 20.23 -21.35 12.78
N THR A 226 19.57 -21.86 11.74
CA THR A 226 20.03 -23.02 10.96
C THR A 226 20.93 -22.63 9.79
N ILE A 227 21.09 -21.32 9.53
CA ILE A 227 21.85 -20.76 8.41
C ILE A 227 22.97 -19.86 8.94
N TYR A 228 24.16 -19.96 8.33
CA TYR A 228 25.35 -19.24 8.77
C TYR A 228 26.13 -18.62 7.59
N GLY A 229 27.10 -17.75 7.91
CA GLY A 229 28.02 -17.15 6.93
C GLY A 229 27.33 -16.20 5.95
N SER A 230 27.78 -16.22 4.69
CA SER A 230 27.24 -15.33 3.65
C SER A 230 25.75 -15.54 3.38
N ASN A 231 25.25 -16.78 3.51
CA ASN A 231 23.85 -17.10 3.30
C ASN A 231 22.96 -16.44 4.35
N PHE A 232 23.43 -16.35 5.60
CA PHE A 232 22.73 -15.62 6.65
C PHE A 232 22.66 -14.13 6.35
N GLY A 233 23.77 -13.53 5.90
CA GLY A 233 23.82 -12.12 5.52
C GLY A 233 22.83 -11.76 4.41
N TRP A 234 22.76 -12.56 3.35
CA TRP A 234 21.78 -12.35 2.27
C TRP A 234 20.35 -12.63 2.69
N LEU A 235 20.11 -13.62 3.56
CA LEU A 235 18.78 -13.84 4.13
C LEU A 235 18.34 -12.65 5.00
N PHE A 236 19.25 -12.05 5.76
CA PHE A 236 18.98 -10.84 6.53
C PHE A 236 18.54 -9.69 5.61
N VAL A 237 19.29 -9.46 4.53
CA VAL A 237 18.94 -8.46 3.52
C VAL A 237 17.57 -8.78 2.92
N ALA A 238 17.35 -9.98 2.40
CA ALA A 238 16.09 -10.37 1.78
C ALA A 238 14.88 -10.21 2.73
N SER A 239 15.08 -10.53 4.01
CA SER A 239 14.04 -10.41 5.06
C SER A 239 13.70 -8.94 5.35
N THR A 240 14.71 -8.07 5.50
CA THR A 240 14.52 -6.62 5.60
C THR A 240 13.79 -6.06 4.37
N MET A 241 14.10 -6.56 3.18
CA MET A 241 13.50 -6.13 1.92
C MET A 241 12.06 -6.59 1.78
N SER A 242 11.72 -7.76 2.34
CA SER A 242 10.33 -8.22 2.44
C SER A 242 9.48 -7.26 3.28
N CYS A 243 10.02 -6.77 4.41
CA CYS A 243 9.33 -5.77 5.24
C CYS A 243 9.13 -4.43 4.50
N ILE A 244 10.13 -3.97 3.75
CA ILE A 244 10.03 -2.74 2.94
C ILE A 244 9.02 -2.94 1.80
N SER A 245 9.06 -4.08 1.12
CA SER A 245 8.18 -4.40 -0.02
C SER A 245 6.73 -4.54 0.40
N ASN A 246 6.46 -5.02 1.62
CA ASN A 246 5.13 -5.01 2.22
C ASN A 246 4.53 -3.59 2.30
N MET A 247 5.40 -2.58 2.48
CA MET A 247 5.00 -1.18 2.61
C MET A 247 5.19 -0.39 1.31
N ALA A 248 5.68 -0.98 0.22
CA ALA A 248 5.98 -0.26 -1.01
C ALA A 248 4.77 0.53 -1.56
N THR A 249 3.58 -0.10 -1.56
CA THR A 249 2.33 0.57 -1.96
C THR A 249 2.03 1.76 -1.04
N LEU A 250 2.09 1.57 0.28
CA LEU A 250 1.84 2.62 1.28
C LEU A 250 2.86 3.77 1.22
N ILE A 251 4.13 3.45 0.93
CA ILE A 251 5.18 4.44 0.72
C ILE A 251 4.84 5.33 -0.48
N THR A 252 4.42 4.74 -1.60
CA THR A 252 4.10 5.53 -2.81
C THR A 252 2.89 6.44 -2.62
N ASN A 253 1.89 6.02 -1.85
CA ASN A 253 0.67 6.79 -1.66
C ASN A 253 0.53 7.48 -0.30
N ALA A 254 1.61 7.59 0.45
CA ALA A 254 1.63 8.24 1.75
C ALA A 254 1.01 9.66 1.72
N VAL A 255 1.12 10.34 0.57
CA VAL A 255 0.48 11.63 0.28
C VAL A 255 -1.04 11.63 0.41
N ASP A 256 -1.73 10.51 0.11
CA ASP A 256 -3.19 10.41 0.21
C ASP A 256 -3.67 10.63 1.66
N PHE A 257 -2.97 10.02 2.61
CA PHE A 257 -3.26 10.19 4.04
C PHE A 257 -2.77 11.54 4.54
N ALA A 258 -1.55 11.93 4.11
CA ALA A 258 -0.93 13.18 4.52
C ALA A 258 -1.70 14.42 4.05
N SER A 259 -2.45 14.33 2.94
CA SER A 259 -3.30 15.41 2.42
C SER A 259 -4.28 15.95 3.46
N ARG A 260 -4.67 15.13 4.44
CA ARG A 260 -5.61 15.46 5.52
C ARG A 260 -4.93 15.94 6.81
N ALA A 261 -3.60 16.02 6.81
CA ALA A 261 -2.84 16.54 7.95
C ALA A 261 -3.23 17.99 8.25
N ASN A 262 -3.26 18.35 9.53
CA ASN A 262 -3.44 19.75 9.92
C ASN A 262 -2.18 20.59 9.68
N THR A 263 -0.99 19.97 9.75
CA THR A 263 0.31 20.62 9.58
C THR A 263 1.32 19.65 8.96
N PRO A 264 2.30 20.11 8.17
CA PRO A 264 3.35 19.26 7.63
C PRO A 264 4.22 18.58 8.68
N LYS A 265 4.39 19.19 9.86
CA LYS A 265 5.17 18.59 10.96
C LYS A 265 4.45 17.39 11.58
N ALA A 266 3.11 17.34 11.51
CA ALA A 266 2.32 16.27 12.10
C ALA A 266 2.53 14.90 11.45
N VAL A 267 3.01 14.87 10.20
CA VAL A 267 3.26 13.61 9.47
C VAL A 267 4.65 13.02 9.71
N ILE A 268 5.59 13.80 10.25
CA ILE A 268 7.02 13.41 10.28
C ILE A 268 7.30 12.49 11.46
N VAL A 269 7.40 13.05 12.67
CA VAL A 269 7.83 12.31 13.87
C VAL A 269 6.89 11.15 14.22
N PRO A 270 5.55 11.33 14.20
CA PRO A 270 4.64 10.25 14.55
C PRO A 270 4.82 9.01 13.67
N GLN A 271 5.02 9.19 12.37
CA GLN A 271 5.15 8.06 11.44
C GLN A 271 6.55 7.42 11.50
N LEU A 272 7.61 8.22 11.66
CA LEU A 272 8.98 7.69 11.82
C LEU A 272 9.13 6.77 13.04
N ILE A 273 8.38 7.03 14.11
CA ILE A 273 8.48 6.28 15.37
C ILE A 273 7.37 5.23 15.48
N ALA A 274 6.11 5.60 15.25
CA ALA A 274 5.00 4.68 15.49
C ALA A 274 5.02 3.49 14.53
N MET A 275 5.36 3.71 13.24
CA MET A 275 5.37 2.63 12.26
C MET A 275 6.39 1.53 12.64
N PRO A 276 7.70 1.81 12.87
CA PRO A 276 8.64 0.75 13.25
C PRO A 276 8.29 0.10 14.58
N VAL A 277 7.88 0.88 15.59
CA VAL A 277 7.54 0.35 16.91
C VAL A 277 6.34 -0.59 16.83
N CYS A 278 5.23 -0.15 16.23
CA CYS A 278 4.00 -0.93 16.16
C CYS A 278 4.20 -2.23 15.35
N PHE A 279 4.79 -2.15 14.15
CA PHE A 279 5.04 -3.34 13.35
C PHE A 279 6.04 -4.30 13.99
N SER A 280 7.07 -3.79 14.66
CA SER A 280 8.06 -4.65 15.33
C SER A 280 7.45 -5.39 16.52
N MET A 281 6.57 -4.73 17.29
CA MET A 281 5.86 -5.38 18.40
C MET A 281 4.90 -6.46 17.91
N VAL A 282 4.11 -6.18 16.86
CA VAL A 282 3.19 -7.16 16.29
C VAL A 282 3.94 -8.35 15.66
N SER A 283 5.03 -8.06 14.94
CA SER A 283 5.89 -9.09 14.34
C SER A 283 6.54 -9.99 15.39
N LEU A 284 6.90 -9.45 16.56
CA LEU A 284 7.40 -10.25 17.68
C LEU A 284 6.37 -11.27 18.13
N PHE A 285 5.08 -10.89 18.22
CA PHE A 285 4.02 -11.85 18.53
C PHE A 285 3.91 -12.94 17.46
N GLY A 286 3.97 -12.58 16.17
CA GLY A 286 3.98 -13.55 15.06
C GLY A 286 5.14 -14.55 15.15
N ILE A 287 6.36 -14.04 15.36
CA ILE A 287 7.58 -14.84 15.53
C ILE A 287 7.42 -15.84 16.67
N LEU A 288 6.95 -15.39 17.83
CA LEU A 288 6.83 -16.24 19.02
C LEU A 288 5.67 -17.24 18.90
N ILE A 289 4.56 -16.85 18.29
CA ILE A 289 3.45 -17.76 17.97
C ILE A 289 3.97 -18.86 17.04
N ALA A 290 4.57 -18.54 15.90
CA ALA A 290 5.05 -19.54 14.96
C ALA A 290 6.15 -20.42 15.57
N SER A 291 7.07 -19.85 16.35
CA SER A 291 8.12 -20.62 17.02
C SER A 291 7.55 -21.59 18.07
N SER A 292 6.43 -21.28 18.71
CA SER A 292 5.78 -22.17 19.67
C SER A 292 5.17 -23.42 19.02
N THR A 293 4.84 -23.36 17.72
CA THR A 293 4.17 -24.45 17.01
C THR A 293 5.03 -25.69 16.88
N THR A 294 6.36 -25.56 16.84
CA THR A 294 7.26 -26.71 16.82
C THR A 294 7.17 -27.52 18.11
N VAL A 295 6.87 -26.88 19.24
CA VAL A 295 6.65 -27.55 20.53
C VAL A 295 5.24 -28.12 20.60
N ILE A 296 4.23 -27.39 20.10
CA ILE A 296 2.82 -27.79 20.21
C ILE A 296 2.46 -28.92 19.24
N PHE A 297 2.88 -28.81 17.98
CA PHE A 297 2.51 -29.71 16.89
C PHE A 297 3.66 -30.60 16.39
N GLY A 298 4.91 -30.35 16.82
CA GLY A 298 6.08 -31.04 16.29
C GLY A 298 6.57 -30.52 14.93
N GLU A 299 5.89 -29.54 14.35
CA GLU A 299 6.27 -28.91 13.08
C GLU A 299 6.05 -27.40 13.09
N PHE A 300 6.80 -26.69 12.23
CA PHE A 300 6.73 -25.23 12.16
C PHE A 300 5.55 -24.79 11.28
N VAL A 301 4.60 -24.05 11.88
CA VAL A 301 3.44 -23.48 11.19
C VAL A 301 3.57 -21.96 11.17
N TRP A 302 3.73 -21.38 9.98
CA TRP A 302 3.97 -19.95 9.79
C TRP A 302 2.68 -19.10 9.82
N SER A 303 1.55 -19.69 9.44
CA SER A 303 0.25 -19.02 9.31
C SER A 303 -0.55 -19.11 10.62
N PRO A 304 -0.93 -17.98 11.25
CA PRO A 304 -1.78 -17.98 12.45
C PRO A 304 -3.14 -18.67 12.23
N LEU A 305 -3.64 -18.69 11.00
CA LEU A 305 -4.93 -19.29 10.66
C LEU A 305 -4.83 -20.81 10.56
N ASP A 306 -3.72 -21.32 10.05
CA ASP A 306 -3.45 -22.76 10.07
C ASP A 306 -3.28 -23.26 11.51
N ILE A 307 -2.68 -22.46 12.40
CA ILE A 307 -2.59 -22.79 13.83
C ILE A 307 -3.99 -22.92 14.45
N LEU A 308 -4.87 -21.96 14.20
CA LEU A 308 -6.23 -21.96 14.75
C LEU A 308 -7.08 -23.10 14.22
N THR A 309 -6.97 -23.44 12.93
CA THR A 309 -7.68 -24.59 12.34
C THR A 309 -7.17 -25.90 12.91
N ARG A 310 -5.85 -26.08 13.06
CA ARG A 310 -5.26 -27.26 13.71
C ARG A 310 -5.70 -27.45 15.15
N PHE A 311 -5.81 -26.37 15.93
CA PHE A 311 -6.36 -26.46 17.30
C PHE A 311 -7.79 -27.00 17.32
N LEU A 312 -8.57 -26.75 16.28
CA LEU A 312 -9.90 -27.32 16.17
C LEU A 312 -9.92 -28.77 15.67
N ASP A 313 -8.87 -29.21 14.96
CA ASP A 313 -8.74 -30.56 14.40
C ASP A 313 -8.13 -31.56 15.40
N GLU A 314 -7.61 -31.07 16.52
CA GLU A 314 -7.09 -31.91 17.59
C GLU A 314 -8.15 -32.88 18.13
N PRO A 315 -7.79 -34.16 18.34
CA PRO A 315 -8.70 -35.14 18.93
C PRO A 315 -9.24 -34.66 20.28
N GLY A 316 -10.55 -34.49 20.38
CA GLY A 316 -11.21 -34.03 21.61
C GLY A 316 -11.26 -32.51 21.79
N ALA A 317 -11.11 -31.73 20.71
CA ALA A 317 -11.29 -30.27 20.74
C ALA A 317 -12.58 -29.88 21.49
N SER A 318 -12.42 -29.32 22.69
CA SER A 318 -13.52 -29.04 23.61
C SER A 318 -14.41 -27.91 23.08
N HIS A 319 -15.63 -27.80 23.61
CA HIS A 319 -16.48 -26.63 23.37
C HIS A 319 -15.78 -25.30 23.72
N GLY A 320 -14.90 -25.32 24.74
CA GLY A 320 -14.07 -24.17 25.10
C GLY A 320 -13.03 -23.80 24.04
N THR A 321 -12.38 -24.79 23.43
CA THR A 321 -11.43 -24.59 22.32
C THR A 321 -12.13 -23.95 21.12
N ARG A 322 -13.31 -24.47 20.77
CA ARG A 322 -14.13 -23.92 19.68
C ARG A 322 -14.56 -22.48 19.95
N ALA A 323 -15.00 -22.18 21.17
CA ALA A 323 -15.36 -20.82 21.57
C ALA A 323 -14.16 -19.86 21.52
N ALA A 324 -13.00 -20.28 22.03
CA ALA A 324 -11.77 -19.49 22.00
C ALA A 324 -11.35 -19.16 20.56
N VAL A 325 -11.34 -20.15 19.66
CA VAL A 325 -11.06 -19.91 18.24
C VAL A 325 -12.08 -18.95 17.64
N ALA A 326 -13.38 -19.14 17.89
CA ALA A 326 -14.43 -18.26 17.37
C ALA A 326 -14.21 -16.79 17.78
N PHE A 327 -13.91 -16.51 19.05
CA PHE A 327 -13.64 -15.14 19.50
C PHE A 327 -12.38 -14.53 18.87
N ILE A 328 -11.30 -15.31 18.75
CA ILE A 328 -10.05 -14.85 18.12
C ILE A 328 -10.28 -14.54 16.64
N VAL A 329 -10.91 -15.44 15.89
CA VAL A 329 -11.12 -15.24 14.44
C VAL A 329 -12.15 -14.15 14.16
N ILE A 330 -13.16 -13.93 15.01
CA ILE A 330 -14.05 -12.76 14.89
C ILE A 330 -13.22 -11.47 14.99
N GLY A 331 -12.29 -11.40 15.93
CA GLY A 331 -11.42 -10.24 16.06
C GLY A 331 -10.50 -10.05 14.85
N PHE A 332 -9.98 -11.14 14.28
CA PHE A 332 -9.20 -11.08 13.04
C PHE A 332 -10.05 -10.72 11.81
N ILE A 333 -11.30 -11.17 11.70
CA ILE A 333 -12.22 -10.74 10.62
C ILE A 333 -12.40 -9.21 10.67
N ILE A 334 -12.67 -8.65 11.85
CA ILE A 334 -12.80 -7.20 12.05
C ILE A 334 -11.49 -6.49 11.68
N ALA A 335 -10.35 -7.04 12.10
CA ALA A 335 -9.03 -6.50 11.78
C ALA A 335 -8.81 -6.43 10.26
N GLN A 336 -9.08 -7.54 9.55
CA GLN A 336 -8.87 -7.64 8.11
C GLN A 336 -9.81 -6.75 7.30
N ILE A 337 -11.09 -6.65 7.69
CA ILE A 337 -12.03 -5.70 7.06
C ILE A 337 -11.47 -4.27 7.16
N GLY A 338 -11.02 -3.87 8.35
CA GLY A 338 -10.55 -2.49 8.54
C GLY A 338 -9.23 -2.22 7.83
N THR A 339 -8.26 -3.13 7.91
CA THR A 339 -7.01 -3.03 7.14
C THR A 339 -7.31 -2.92 5.65
N ASN A 340 -8.20 -3.76 5.12
CA ASN A 340 -8.49 -3.77 3.69
C ASN A 340 -9.14 -2.47 3.21
N ILE A 341 -10.05 -1.90 4.00
CA ILE A 341 -10.69 -0.62 3.64
C ILE A 341 -9.70 0.55 3.72
N ALA A 342 -8.92 0.65 4.80
CA ALA A 342 -7.93 1.71 4.98
C ALA A 342 -6.85 1.69 3.91
N ALA A 343 -6.19 0.55 3.74
CA ALA A 343 -4.97 0.46 2.96
C ALA A 343 -5.23 0.26 1.45
N ASN A 344 -6.33 -0.41 1.09
CA ASN A 344 -6.53 -0.86 -0.30
C ASN A 344 -7.75 -0.23 -0.96
N SER A 345 -8.93 -0.25 -0.33
CA SER A 345 -10.15 0.31 -0.94
C SER A 345 -10.03 1.82 -1.14
N LEU A 346 -9.57 2.55 -0.12
CA LEU A 346 -9.39 4.00 -0.21
C LEU A 346 -8.31 4.37 -1.23
N SER A 347 -7.16 3.70 -1.14
CA SER A 347 -6.04 3.80 -2.08
C SER A 347 -6.49 3.67 -3.54
N ALA A 348 -7.14 2.55 -3.87
CA ALA A 348 -7.65 2.30 -5.21
C ALA A 348 -8.70 3.34 -5.60
N GLY A 349 -9.54 3.77 -4.65
CA GLY A 349 -10.50 4.85 -4.83
C GLY A 349 -9.83 6.16 -5.29
N CYS A 350 -8.80 6.61 -4.58
CA CYS A 350 -8.04 7.81 -4.94
C CYS A 350 -7.41 7.67 -6.33
N ASP A 351 -6.75 6.54 -6.63
CA ASP A 351 -6.09 6.34 -7.93
C ASP A 351 -7.07 6.27 -9.10
N LEU A 352 -8.09 5.41 -9.00
CA LEU A 352 -9.06 5.17 -10.07
C LEU A 352 -9.89 6.41 -10.37
N THR A 353 -10.06 7.30 -9.38
CA THR A 353 -10.69 8.62 -9.58
C THR A 353 -9.90 9.47 -10.57
N SER A 354 -8.57 9.33 -10.66
CA SER A 354 -7.80 10.07 -11.67
C SER A 354 -7.70 9.36 -13.03
N LEU A 355 -7.91 8.04 -13.08
CA LEU A 355 -7.91 7.27 -14.33
C LEU A 355 -9.21 7.42 -15.10
N ALA A 356 -10.34 7.52 -14.39
CA ALA A 356 -11.66 7.73 -14.97
C ALA A 356 -12.51 8.73 -14.15
N PRO A 357 -12.07 10.00 -14.05
CA PRO A 357 -12.67 11.02 -13.16
C PRO A 357 -14.14 11.29 -13.42
N ARG A 358 -14.56 11.12 -14.68
CA ARG A 358 -15.96 11.28 -15.08
C ARG A 358 -16.90 10.25 -14.44
N PHE A 359 -16.43 9.04 -14.15
CA PHE A 359 -17.29 7.91 -13.78
C PHE A 359 -16.97 7.31 -12.41
N ILE A 360 -15.76 7.52 -11.91
CA ILE A 360 -15.27 6.93 -10.66
C ILE A 360 -15.10 8.02 -9.60
N ASN A 361 -15.71 7.77 -8.45
CA ASN A 361 -15.40 8.45 -7.19
C ASN A 361 -14.71 7.46 -6.25
N ILE A 362 -14.21 7.93 -5.11
CA ILE A 362 -13.46 7.09 -4.17
C ILE A 362 -14.23 5.82 -3.79
N ARG A 363 -15.56 5.92 -3.57
CA ARG A 363 -16.40 4.77 -3.19
C ARG A 363 -16.51 3.74 -4.31
N ARG A 364 -16.80 4.19 -5.53
CA ARG A 364 -16.90 3.33 -6.72
C ARG A 364 -15.56 2.67 -7.03
N GLY A 365 -14.45 3.38 -6.88
CA GLY A 365 -13.11 2.82 -7.05
C GLY A 365 -12.81 1.70 -6.05
N GLY A 366 -13.25 1.84 -4.80
CA GLY A 366 -13.18 0.75 -3.82
C GLY A 366 -13.92 -0.52 -4.28
N TYR A 367 -15.13 -0.39 -4.83
CA TYR A 367 -15.87 -1.54 -5.36
C TYR A 367 -15.20 -2.17 -6.59
N VAL A 368 -14.57 -1.37 -7.44
CA VAL A 368 -13.76 -1.90 -8.55
C VAL A 368 -12.61 -2.74 -8.00
N ALA A 369 -11.91 -2.27 -6.96
CA ALA A 369 -10.86 -3.04 -6.30
C ALA A 369 -11.38 -4.37 -5.72
N ALA A 370 -12.59 -4.36 -5.14
CA ALA A 370 -13.23 -5.57 -4.63
C ALA A 370 -13.54 -6.60 -5.71
N ILE A 371 -13.99 -6.17 -6.88
CA ILE A 371 -14.30 -7.04 -8.02
C ILE A 371 -13.01 -7.58 -8.63
N VAL A 372 -12.03 -6.72 -8.89
CA VAL A 372 -10.74 -7.14 -9.46
C VAL A 372 -10.01 -8.09 -8.51
N GLY A 373 -10.03 -7.80 -7.21
CA GLY A 373 -9.46 -8.66 -6.16
C GLY A 373 -10.13 -10.04 -6.07
N LEU A 374 -11.40 -10.16 -6.45
CA LEU A 374 -12.09 -11.45 -6.58
C LEU A 374 -11.65 -12.20 -7.85
N CYS A 375 -11.63 -11.52 -9.00
CA CYS A 375 -11.33 -12.13 -10.30
C CYS A 375 -9.89 -12.65 -10.43
N MET A 376 -8.94 -12.05 -9.72
CA MET A 376 -7.53 -12.42 -9.81
C MET A 376 -7.13 -13.70 -9.08
N CYS A 377 -8.08 -14.36 -8.40
CA CYS A 377 -7.85 -15.64 -7.73
C CYS A 377 -6.74 -15.60 -6.63
N PRO A 378 -6.92 -14.79 -5.57
CA PRO A 378 -5.86 -14.50 -4.59
C PRO A 378 -5.31 -15.73 -3.84
N TRP A 379 -6.07 -16.83 -3.73
CA TRP A 379 -5.60 -18.07 -3.14
C TRP A 379 -4.36 -18.64 -3.83
N LYS A 380 -4.19 -18.42 -5.15
CA LYS A 380 -3.00 -18.84 -5.88
C LYS A 380 -1.71 -18.14 -5.41
N LEU A 381 -1.82 -16.92 -4.92
CA LEU A 381 -0.68 -16.15 -4.39
C LEU A 381 -0.31 -16.59 -2.96
N MET A 382 -1.24 -17.21 -2.25
CA MET A 382 -1.13 -17.59 -0.83
C MET A 382 -0.86 -19.09 -0.62
N GLU A 383 -0.61 -19.86 -1.69
CA GLU A 383 -0.35 -21.31 -1.61
C GLU A 383 0.92 -21.64 -0.80
N SER A 384 1.92 -20.76 -0.79
CA SER A 384 3.13 -20.92 0.04
C SER A 384 3.73 -19.59 0.48
N SER A 385 4.50 -19.60 1.56
CA SER A 385 5.26 -18.43 2.03
C SER A 385 6.24 -17.90 0.97
N ASN A 386 6.84 -18.79 0.17
CA ASN A 386 7.77 -18.41 -0.90
C ASN A 386 7.08 -17.68 -2.05
N LEU A 387 5.91 -18.17 -2.50
CA LEU A 387 5.11 -17.50 -3.53
C LEU A 387 4.65 -16.12 -3.05
N PHE A 388 4.22 -16.03 -1.79
CA PHE A 388 3.81 -14.79 -1.15
C PHE A 388 4.94 -13.74 -1.15
N THR A 389 6.12 -14.07 -0.63
CA THR A 389 7.27 -13.16 -0.58
C THR A 389 7.80 -12.78 -1.97
N SER A 390 7.75 -13.72 -2.92
CA SER A 390 8.19 -13.48 -4.32
C SER A 390 7.28 -12.46 -5.02
N TYR A 391 5.95 -12.58 -4.82
CA TYR A 391 4.97 -11.61 -5.32
C TYR A 391 5.25 -10.20 -4.79
N LEU A 392 5.45 -10.05 -3.48
CA LEU A 392 5.75 -8.76 -2.85
C LEU A 392 6.98 -8.10 -3.48
N SER A 393 8.04 -8.89 -3.63
CA SER A 393 9.31 -8.43 -4.18
C SER A 393 9.19 -8.06 -5.66
N ALA A 394 8.42 -8.82 -6.46
CA ALA A 394 8.27 -8.59 -7.90
C ALA A 394 7.60 -7.25 -8.22
N TYR A 395 6.58 -6.88 -7.45
CA TYR A 395 5.89 -5.61 -7.67
C TYR A 395 6.60 -4.41 -7.07
N SER A 396 7.35 -4.63 -5.98
CA SER A 396 8.23 -3.62 -5.38
C SER A 396 9.19 -3.01 -6.39
N VAL A 397 9.61 -3.75 -7.43
CA VAL A 397 10.45 -3.26 -8.55
C VAL A 397 9.83 -2.06 -9.27
N PHE A 398 8.54 -2.12 -9.60
CA PHE A 398 7.87 -1.05 -10.33
C PHE A 398 7.60 0.15 -9.42
N LEU A 399 7.06 -0.09 -8.22
CA LEU A 399 6.70 0.97 -7.28
C LEU A 399 7.92 1.71 -6.73
N SER A 400 9.02 1.01 -6.45
CA SER A 400 10.27 1.63 -6.02
C SER A 400 10.85 2.55 -7.09
N SER A 401 10.79 2.14 -8.36
CA SER A 401 11.27 2.96 -9.48
C SER A 401 10.43 4.23 -9.65
N ILE A 402 9.11 4.15 -9.46
CA ILE A 402 8.22 5.33 -9.42
C ILE A 402 8.57 6.24 -8.24
N CYS A 403 8.73 5.64 -7.05
CA CYS A 403 9.10 6.34 -5.82
C CYS A 403 10.41 7.13 -5.98
N GLY A 404 11.42 6.53 -6.59
CA GLY A 404 12.71 7.17 -6.85
C GLY A 404 12.61 8.43 -7.72
N VAL A 405 11.86 8.36 -8.83
CA VAL A 405 11.61 9.52 -9.70
C VAL A 405 10.84 10.61 -8.94
N MET A 406 9.81 10.23 -8.20
CA MET A 406 8.97 11.15 -7.45
C MET A 406 9.74 11.90 -6.36
N LEU A 407 10.57 11.18 -5.59
CA LEU A 407 11.43 11.77 -4.55
C LEU A 407 12.52 12.65 -5.15
N ALA A 408 13.19 12.18 -6.20
CA ALA A 408 14.23 12.93 -6.89
C ALA A 408 13.67 14.23 -7.50
N HIS A 409 12.50 14.16 -8.13
CA HIS A 409 11.84 15.33 -8.68
C HIS A 409 11.57 16.37 -7.58
N TYR A 410 10.88 15.98 -6.51
CA TYR A 410 10.45 16.95 -5.51
C TYR A 410 11.62 17.51 -4.68
N TYR A 411 12.54 16.67 -4.19
CA TYR A 411 13.59 17.12 -3.28
C TYR A 411 14.82 17.72 -3.98
N ILE A 412 15.17 17.23 -5.17
CA ILE A 412 16.43 17.60 -5.83
C ILE A 412 16.16 18.54 -7.01
N VAL A 413 15.26 18.16 -7.92
CA VAL A 413 15.04 18.92 -9.17
C VAL A 413 14.18 20.17 -8.92
N ALA A 414 13.06 20.01 -8.24
CA ALA A 414 12.11 21.08 -7.96
C ALA A 414 12.38 21.81 -6.62
N GLY A 415 13.36 21.35 -5.82
CA GLY A 415 13.76 22.03 -4.58
C GLY A 415 12.63 22.24 -3.56
N ARG A 416 11.68 21.29 -3.49
CA ARG A 416 10.46 21.35 -2.66
C ARG A 416 9.47 22.46 -3.04
N LYS A 417 9.45 22.85 -4.31
CA LYS A 417 8.50 23.81 -4.89
C LYS A 417 7.58 23.08 -5.87
N LEU A 418 6.28 23.37 -5.80
CA LEU A 418 5.28 22.90 -6.75
C LEU A 418 4.31 24.04 -7.02
N LYS A 419 3.98 24.26 -8.30
CA LYS A 419 2.83 25.05 -8.74
C LYS A 419 1.62 24.12 -8.75
N VAL A 420 0.71 24.25 -7.79
CA VAL A 420 -0.36 23.25 -7.58
C VAL A 420 -1.44 23.35 -8.65
N ASP A 421 -1.73 24.57 -9.08
CA ASP A 421 -2.82 24.86 -10.02
C ASP A 421 -2.57 24.18 -11.38
N ASP A 422 -1.32 24.20 -11.85
CA ASP A 422 -0.87 23.58 -13.10
C ASP A 422 -0.96 22.04 -13.08
N LEU A 423 -1.20 21.40 -11.93
CA LEU A 423 -1.44 19.95 -11.85
C LEU A 423 -2.84 19.55 -12.36
N TYR A 424 -3.77 20.51 -12.49
CA TYR A 424 -5.17 20.25 -12.82
C TYR A 424 -5.61 20.81 -14.18
N VAL A 425 -4.71 21.43 -14.93
CA VAL A 425 -5.00 22.05 -16.23
C VAL A 425 -4.13 21.47 -17.33
N ARG A 426 -4.63 21.51 -18.57
CA ARG A 426 -3.83 21.24 -19.77
C ARG A 426 -2.97 22.43 -20.14
N TYR A 427 -1.81 22.14 -20.74
CA TYR A 427 -0.85 23.15 -21.20
C TYR A 427 -0.21 24.00 -20.09
N GLY A 428 -0.22 23.51 -18.84
CA GLY A 428 0.58 24.07 -17.74
C GLY A 428 2.04 23.62 -17.76
N VAL A 429 2.81 23.99 -16.73
CA VAL A 429 4.26 23.70 -16.63
C VAL A 429 4.61 22.20 -16.64
N TYR A 430 3.65 21.33 -16.29
CA TYR A 430 3.83 19.87 -16.25
C TYR A 430 3.32 19.14 -17.52
N GLU A 431 2.99 19.87 -18.59
CA GLU A 431 2.59 19.25 -19.86
C GLU A 431 3.78 18.56 -20.55
N TYR A 432 5.00 19.06 -20.37
CA TYR A 432 6.21 18.47 -20.99
C TYR A 432 6.04 18.17 -22.50
N TYR A 433 6.37 16.97 -22.95
CA TYR A 433 6.17 16.54 -24.34
C TYR A 433 4.79 15.91 -24.49
N HIS A 434 3.79 16.72 -24.91
CA HIS A 434 2.40 16.30 -25.15
C HIS A 434 1.74 15.57 -23.96
N GLY A 435 2.06 15.97 -22.73
CA GLY A 435 1.57 15.40 -21.48
C GLY A 435 2.52 14.40 -20.82
N PHE A 436 3.66 14.08 -21.44
CA PHE A 436 4.61 13.05 -20.98
C PHE A 436 5.99 13.62 -20.66
N ASN A 437 6.50 13.31 -19.47
CA ASN A 437 7.90 13.55 -19.13
C ASN A 437 8.77 12.36 -19.57
N LEU A 438 9.37 12.44 -20.76
CA LEU A 438 10.23 11.38 -21.29
C LEU A 438 11.44 11.07 -20.37
N ARG A 439 11.90 12.05 -19.59
CA ARG A 439 13.02 11.89 -18.63
C ARG A 439 12.59 10.99 -17.47
N ALA A 440 11.35 11.15 -16.99
CA ALA A 440 10.77 10.31 -15.95
C ALA A 440 10.60 8.86 -16.42
N TYR A 441 10.13 8.64 -17.66
CA TYR A 441 10.00 7.30 -18.22
C TYR A 441 11.35 6.63 -18.46
N ALA A 442 12.34 7.35 -19.00
CA ALA A 442 13.69 6.81 -19.16
C ALA A 442 14.30 6.41 -17.81
N ALA A 443 14.16 7.26 -16.78
CA ALA A 443 14.61 6.97 -15.43
C ALA A 443 13.86 5.78 -14.79
N TYR A 444 12.55 5.72 -14.95
CA TYR A 444 11.72 4.61 -14.49
C TYR A 444 12.15 3.27 -15.11
N ILE A 445 12.33 3.22 -16.43
CA ILE A 445 12.79 2.03 -17.14
C ILE A 445 14.21 1.65 -16.69
N ALA A 446 15.09 2.64 -16.48
CA ALA A 446 16.45 2.41 -15.97
C ALA A 446 16.46 1.82 -14.55
N GLY A 447 15.52 2.19 -13.69
CA GLY A 447 15.37 1.59 -12.34
C GLY A 447 14.84 0.15 -12.39
N ILE A 448 14.00 -0.16 -13.36
CA ILE A 448 13.44 -1.50 -13.55
C ILE A 448 14.45 -2.46 -14.18
N ALA A 449 15.20 -2.01 -15.18
CA ALA A 449 16.04 -2.88 -16.01
C ALA A 449 17.03 -3.79 -15.22
N PRO A 450 17.73 -3.32 -14.17
CA PRO A 450 18.62 -4.16 -13.36
C PRO A 450 17.87 -5.28 -12.61
N ASN A 451 16.60 -5.06 -12.29
CA ASN A 451 15.76 -5.97 -11.53
C ASN A 451 15.02 -7.00 -12.40
N LEU A 452 15.14 -6.91 -13.74
CA LEU A 452 14.52 -7.81 -14.71
C LEU A 452 15.49 -8.83 -15.36
N PRO A 453 16.57 -9.35 -14.71
CA PRO A 453 17.69 -10.03 -15.35
C PRO A 453 17.39 -10.68 -16.71
N ALA A 454 17.96 -10.06 -17.75
CA ALA A 454 17.75 -10.40 -19.15
C ALA A 454 17.97 -11.90 -19.44
N THR A 455 16.90 -12.62 -19.74
CA THR A 455 17.01 -13.91 -20.43
C THR A 455 16.39 -13.78 -21.82
N LYS A 456 17.26 -13.68 -22.83
CA LYS A 456 16.92 -13.96 -24.22
C LYS A 456 16.44 -15.42 -24.33
N LEU A 457 15.34 -15.63 -25.06
CA LEU A 457 14.97 -16.83 -25.84
C LEU A 457 14.97 -18.21 -25.12
N ALA A 458 13.84 -18.91 -25.24
CA ALA A 458 13.62 -20.36 -25.08
C ALA A 458 12.93 -20.85 -23.78
N SER A 459 11.68 -21.31 -24.01
CA SER A 459 11.01 -22.51 -23.51
C SER A 459 10.97 -22.86 -22.01
N PHE A 460 9.74 -22.98 -21.52
CA PHE A 460 9.22 -23.75 -20.39
C PHE A 460 10.19 -24.73 -19.70
N SER A 461 10.39 -24.57 -18.38
CA SER A 461 10.13 -25.59 -17.34
C SER A 461 10.68 -25.17 -15.96
N SER A 462 9.77 -25.04 -14.99
CA SER A 462 9.86 -25.27 -13.52
C SER A 462 11.12 -24.95 -12.68
N CYS A 463 10.87 -24.09 -11.68
CA CYS A 463 11.32 -24.10 -10.27
C CYS A 463 12.35 -23.05 -9.79
N GLU A 464 11.97 -22.48 -8.63
CA GLU A 464 12.75 -21.87 -7.54
C GLU A 464 13.32 -20.44 -7.63
N CYS A 465 12.70 -19.57 -6.81
CA CYS A 465 13.26 -18.39 -6.14
C CYS A 465 14.06 -17.42 -7.01
N SER A 466 13.39 -16.63 -7.86
CA SER A 466 14.02 -15.50 -8.58
C SER A 466 12.99 -14.49 -9.13
N GLY A 467 12.14 -13.88 -8.31
CA GLY A 467 11.27 -12.78 -8.76
C GLY A 467 10.49 -13.02 -10.05
N PHE A 468 10.32 -11.98 -10.88
CA PHE A 468 9.64 -12.04 -12.20
C PHE A 468 10.24 -13.10 -13.16
N ILE A 469 11.39 -13.70 -12.80
CA ILE A 469 12.21 -14.64 -13.58
C ILE A 469 12.16 -16.08 -13.03
N GLY A 470 11.64 -16.28 -11.80
CA GLY A 470 11.35 -17.61 -11.26
C GLY A 470 10.25 -18.34 -12.04
N ALA A 471 9.48 -17.61 -12.86
CA ALA A 471 8.54 -18.16 -13.82
C ALA A 471 9.22 -18.81 -15.06
N VAL A 472 10.55 -18.68 -15.22
CA VAL A 472 11.29 -19.09 -16.44
C VAL A 472 12.43 -20.11 -16.17
N GLY A 473 12.53 -20.67 -14.96
CA GLY A 473 13.16 -21.99 -14.78
C GLY A 473 14.68 -22.11 -15.02
N LYS A 474 15.47 -21.03 -14.85
CA LYS A 474 16.94 -21.14 -14.77
C LYS A 474 17.51 -20.37 -13.58
N PRO A 475 18.54 -20.90 -12.89
CA PRO A 475 19.18 -20.20 -11.79
C PRO A 475 19.85 -18.93 -12.33
N ALA A 476 19.37 -17.78 -11.87
CA ALA A 476 20.00 -16.49 -12.16
C ALA A 476 21.43 -16.47 -11.61
N ALA A 477 22.35 -15.77 -12.30
CA ALA A 477 23.70 -15.54 -11.77
C ALA A 477 23.60 -14.95 -10.35
N PRO A 478 24.48 -15.33 -9.39
CA PRO A 478 24.38 -14.87 -8.00
C PRO A 478 24.27 -13.35 -7.86
N ALA A 479 24.98 -12.59 -8.69
CA ALA A 479 24.88 -11.13 -8.73
C ALA A 479 23.48 -10.62 -9.11
N ALA A 480 22.82 -11.25 -10.07
CA ALA A 480 21.46 -10.90 -10.49
C ALA A 480 20.43 -11.19 -9.39
N ARG A 481 20.62 -12.29 -8.65
CA ARG A 481 19.81 -12.61 -7.48
C ARG A 481 19.96 -11.56 -6.37
N HIS A 482 21.18 -11.14 -6.08
CA HIS A 482 21.45 -10.13 -5.05
C HIS A 482 20.93 -8.73 -5.43
N ILE A 483 20.97 -8.36 -6.71
CA ILE A 483 20.34 -7.13 -7.21
C ILE A 483 18.83 -7.18 -6.97
N TYR A 484 18.20 -8.32 -7.26
CA TYR A 484 16.78 -8.51 -7.03
C TYR A 484 16.40 -8.51 -5.53
N GLU A 485 17.24 -9.12 -4.68
CA GLU A 485 17.08 -9.04 -3.22
C GLU A 485 17.09 -7.58 -2.75
N LEU A 486 17.87 -6.70 -3.39
CA LEU A 486 17.94 -5.25 -3.13
C LEU A 486 16.98 -4.40 -3.99
N SER A 487 15.97 -5.02 -4.60
CA SER A 487 15.15 -4.43 -5.66
C SER A 487 14.58 -3.05 -5.34
N PHE A 488 14.12 -2.82 -4.11
CA PHE A 488 13.57 -1.52 -3.72
C PHE A 488 14.62 -0.39 -3.78
N PHE A 489 15.82 -0.63 -3.25
CA PHE A 489 16.89 0.37 -3.25
C PHE A 489 17.49 0.58 -4.63
N VAL A 490 17.66 -0.50 -5.39
CA VAL A 490 18.15 -0.43 -6.77
C VAL A 490 17.15 0.32 -7.63
N GLY A 491 15.87 -0.03 -7.58
CA GLY A 491 14.82 0.64 -8.35
C GLY A 491 14.72 2.12 -8.01
N CYS A 492 14.61 2.45 -6.72
CA CYS A 492 14.50 3.83 -6.24
C CYS A 492 15.76 4.66 -6.50
N GLY A 493 16.94 4.10 -6.21
CA GLY A 493 18.22 4.79 -6.34
C GLY A 493 18.62 5.03 -7.79
N VAL A 494 18.51 4.00 -8.65
CA VAL A 494 18.86 4.12 -10.08
C VAL A 494 17.88 5.05 -10.79
N SER A 495 16.57 4.91 -10.56
CA SER A 495 15.60 5.80 -11.21
C SER A 495 15.77 7.25 -10.73
N GLY A 496 15.97 7.47 -9.43
CA GLY A 496 16.22 8.80 -8.89
C GLY A 496 17.49 9.45 -9.46
N LEU A 497 18.59 8.69 -9.52
CA LEU A 497 19.86 9.19 -10.06
C LEU A 497 19.76 9.52 -11.55
N VAL A 498 19.22 8.60 -12.36
CA VAL A 498 19.06 8.81 -13.80
C VAL A 498 18.15 10.00 -14.07
N TYR A 499 17.06 10.16 -13.29
CA TYR A 499 16.17 11.30 -13.41
C TYR A 499 16.90 12.63 -13.14
N VAL A 500 17.67 12.72 -12.06
CA VAL A 500 18.46 13.93 -11.75
C VAL A 500 19.46 14.23 -12.86
N LEU A 501 20.18 13.23 -13.38
CA LEU A 501 21.15 13.42 -14.45
C LEU A 501 20.48 13.91 -15.74
N LEU A 502 19.33 13.32 -16.11
CA LEU A 502 18.57 13.74 -17.29
C LEU A 502 17.98 15.14 -17.12
N CYS A 503 17.51 15.52 -15.94
CA CYS A 503 17.01 16.86 -15.67
C CYS A 503 18.15 17.91 -15.61
N LYS A 504 19.38 17.51 -15.25
CA LYS A 504 20.55 18.39 -15.36
C LYS A 504 21.00 18.58 -16.81
N ALA A 505 20.98 17.50 -17.62
CA ALA A 505 21.33 17.57 -19.04
C ALA A 505 20.27 18.30 -19.86
N PHE A 506 18.99 18.10 -19.52
CA PHE A 506 17.83 18.70 -20.16
C PHE A 506 16.96 19.35 -19.07
N PRO A 507 17.19 20.64 -18.76
CA PRO A 507 16.44 21.36 -17.72
C PRO A 507 14.91 21.33 -17.92
N LEU A 508 14.18 21.30 -16.81
CA LEU A 508 12.73 21.49 -16.79
C LEU A 508 12.40 23.00 -16.74
N PRO A 509 11.16 23.41 -17.09
CA PRO A 509 10.70 24.76 -16.82
C PRO A 509 10.90 25.11 -15.34
N GLU A 510 11.51 26.27 -15.08
CA GLU A 510 11.73 26.74 -13.72
C GLU A 510 10.42 27.30 -13.15
N ILE A 511 10.11 26.94 -11.90
CA ILE A 511 8.96 27.47 -11.16
C ILE A 511 9.50 28.58 -10.26
N THR A 512 9.05 29.81 -10.47
CA THR A 512 9.47 30.95 -9.65
C THR A 512 8.89 30.83 -8.24
N ASP A 513 9.49 31.53 -7.27
CA ASP A 513 8.99 31.51 -5.88
C ASP A 513 7.58 32.09 -5.73
N ASP A 514 7.19 33.02 -6.61
CA ASP A 514 5.86 33.63 -6.63
C ASP A 514 4.78 32.69 -7.20
N GLU A 515 5.16 31.80 -8.13
CA GLU A 515 4.27 30.77 -8.68
C GLU A 515 4.28 29.48 -7.85
N ALA A 516 5.31 29.28 -7.04
CA ALA A 516 5.45 28.10 -6.21
C ALA A 516 4.59 28.21 -4.95
N ASN A 517 3.97 27.10 -4.56
CA ASN A 517 3.18 26.99 -3.33
C ASN A 517 1.91 27.83 -3.28
N THR A 518 1.43 28.33 -4.42
CA THR A 518 0.06 28.85 -4.54
C THR A 518 -0.91 27.69 -4.70
N VAL A 519 -2.05 27.79 -4.03
CA VAL A 519 -3.20 26.88 -4.21
C VAL A 519 -4.41 27.77 -4.47
N THR A 520 -4.69 28.01 -5.75
CA THR A 520 -5.88 28.77 -6.19
C THR A 520 -6.92 27.86 -6.83
N VAL A 521 -6.74 26.54 -6.78
CA VAL A 521 -7.69 25.54 -7.27
C VAL A 521 -8.24 24.75 -6.08
N GLY A 522 -9.57 24.67 -5.95
CA GLY A 522 -10.26 24.00 -4.84
C GLY A 522 -11.57 24.70 -4.45
N ARG A 523 -12.38 24.04 -3.61
CA ARG A 523 -13.70 24.55 -3.18
C ARG A 523 -13.61 25.95 -2.54
N GLU A 524 -12.51 26.24 -1.87
CA GLU A 524 -12.22 27.53 -1.24
C GLU A 524 -11.88 28.63 -2.27
N ALA A 525 -11.24 28.31 -3.40
CA ALA A 525 -10.99 29.29 -4.46
C ALA A 525 -12.27 29.63 -5.24
N ALA A 526 -13.20 28.69 -5.36
CA ALA A 526 -14.55 28.97 -5.85
C ALA A 526 -15.35 29.83 -4.84
N GLU A 527 -15.28 29.53 -3.54
CA GLU A 527 -15.94 30.30 -2.48
C GLU A 527 -15.34 31.71 -2.27
N LEU A 528 -14.03 31.89 -2.52
CA LEU A 528 -13.32 33.18 -2.45
C LEU A 528 -13.36 33.97 -3.77
N GLY A 529 -14.03 33.47 -4.83
CA GLY A 529 -14.14 34.16 -6.12
C GLY A 529 -12.83 34.20 -6.93
N LEU A 530 -11.82 33.40 -6.57
CA LEU A 530 -10.53 33.28 -7.25
C LEU A 530 -10.57 32.34 -8.48
N GLY A 531 -11.67 31.60 -8.66
CA GLY A 531 -11.87 30.63 -9.76
C GLY A 531 -12.30 31.23 -11.11
N GLY A 532 -11.91 32.46 -11.43
CA GLY A 532 -12.34 33.16 -12.64
C GLY A 532 -11.45 32.90 -13.86
N MET A 533 -12.02 32.24 -14.88
CA MET A 533 -11.67 32.28 -16.32
C MET A 533 -10.19 32.14 -16.71
N ARG A 534 -9.81 30.93 -17.13
CA ARG A 534 -8.84 30.74 -18.22
C ARG A 534 -9.53 30.01 -19.36
N ASP A 535 -10.44 30.70 -20.03
CA ASP A 535 -10.89 30.26 -21.35
C ASP A 535 -9.70 30.30 -22.31
N GLY A 536 -9.38 29.15 -22.87
CA GLY A 536 -8.27 28.95 -23.79
C GLY A 536 -8.44 29.78 -25.06
N SER A 537 -7.88 30.97 -25.09
CA SER A 537 -7.41 31.61 -26.31
C SER A 537 -6.11 32.33 -26.01
N TYR A 538 -5.00 31.82 -26.56
CA TYR A 538 -3.81 32.64 -26.73
C TYR A 538 -4.16 33.69 -27.79
N SER A 539 -4.62 34.86 -27.35
CA SER A 539 -4.73 36.06 -28.17
C SER A 539 -3.58 36.98 -27.78
N GLU A 540 -2.73 37.31 -28.75
CA GLU A 540 -1.73 38.36 -28.62
C GLU A 540 -2.38 39.71 -28.26
N LYS A 541 -1.70 40.43 -27.35
CA LYS A 541 -1.86 41.86 -27.00
C LYS A 541 -3.14 42.25 -26.24
N ASP A 542 -2.97 42.63 -24.98
CA ASP A 542 -3.03 44.06 -24.61
C ASP A 542 -2.49 44.30 -23.19
N ASP A 543 -1.62 45.30 -23.07
CA ASP A 543 -1.16 45.88 -21.81
C ASP A 543 -2.32 46.63 -21.12
N SER A 544 -2.27 46.69 -19.79
CA SER A 544 -3.08 47.51 -18.86
C SER A 544 -4.37 46.88 -18.29
N LYS A 545 -4.23 46.25 -17.12
CA LYS A 545 -4.89 46.63 -15.85
C LYS A 545 -4.56 45.59 -14.78
N SER A 546 -3.82 46.03 -13.77
CA SER A 546 -3.57 45.28 -12.54
C SER A 546 -4.81 45.32 -11.65
N GLU A 547 -5.57 44.23 -11.59
CA GLU A 547 -6.47 43.96 -10.47
C GLU A 547 -5.79 42.96 -9.54
N GLU A 548 -5.49 43.45 -8.33
CA GLU A 548 -4.80 42.74 -7.26
C GLU A 548 -5.79 41.75 -6.61
N TYR A 549 -5.81 40.51 -7.10
CA TYR A 549 -6.57 39.43 -6.47
C TYR A 549 -5.69 38.68 -5.46
N GLY A 550 -6.15 38.63 -4.21
CA GLY A 550 -5.40 38.11 -3.07
C GLY A 550 -5.04 36.62 -3.20
N THR A 551 -3.77 36.34 -3.48
CA THR A 551 -3.14 35.03 -3.34
C THR A 551 -2.81 34.76 -1.87
N VAL A 552 -3.33 33.68 -1.28
CA VAL A 552 -2.91 33.24 0.05
C VAL A 552 -1.55 32.55 -0.06
N ASN A 553 -0.49 33.24 0.36
CA ASN A 553 0.85 32.69 0.40
C ASN A 553 0.97 31.67 1.55
N VAL A 554 1.13 30.39 1.23
CA VAL A 554 1.26 29.28 2.20
C VAL A 554 2.49 29.46 3.11
N ALA A 555 3.47 30.29 2.74
CA ALA A 555 4.62 30.60 3.58
C ALA A 555 4.28 31.49 4.80
N GLN A 556 3.13 32.17 4.81
CA GLN A 556 2.75 33.08 5.90
C GLN A 556 1.96 32.42 7.05
N VAL A 557 1.73 31.10 7.00
CA VAL A 557 0.97 30.35 8.03
C VAL A 557 1.79 29.19 8.65
N VAL A 558 3.12 29.21 8.53
CA VAL A 558 4.03 28.17 9.08
C VAL A 558 4.44 28.40 10.53
#